data_AF-A0A8K1X849-F1
#
_entry.id   AF-A0A8K1X849-F1
#
_cell.length_a   1.000
_cell.length_b   1.000
_cell.length_c   1.000
_cell.angle_alpha   90.00
_cell.angle_beta   90.00
_cell.angle_gamma   90.00
#
_symmetry.space_group_name_H-M   'P 1'
#
loop_
_entity.id
_entity.type
_entity.pdbx_description
1 polymer ?
#
loop_
_entity_poly.entity_id
_entity_poly.type
_entity_poly.pdbx_seq_one_letter_code
_entity_poly.pdbx_strand_id
1 'polypeptide(L)' 'MFRVCLDNEDMILGYVSGKIRRSFIRILPGDRVKIEVSRYDSTRGRIIYRLRNKDLKDWVFLQLQYSFRRNTI' A
#
# COMPACT_ATOMS: atom_id res chain seq x y z
N MET A 1 -7.43 7.34 -13.44
CA MET A 1 -6.92 6.04 -12.92
C MET A 1 -5.42 6.05 -13.08
N PHE A 2 -4.67 5.49 -12.13
CA PHE A 2 -3.21 5.44 -12.17
C PHE A 2 -2.74 4.01 -12.31
N ARG A 3 -1.71 3.76 -13.12
CA ARG A 3 -1.02 2.46 -13.16
C ARG A 3 0.12 2.53 -12.15
N VAL A 4 0.17 1.59 -11.23
CA VAL A 4 1.23 1.53 -10.22
C VAL A 4 1.92 0.18 -10.29
N CYS A 5 3.24 0.21 -10.32
CA CYS A 5 4.07 -0.98 -10.20
C CYS A 5 4.28 -1.27 -8.72
N LEU A 6 3.92 -2.47 -8.29
CA LEU A 6 4.28 -2.98 -6.97
C LEU A 6 5.73 -3.46 -6.99
N ASP A 7 6.35 -3.58 -5.81
CA ASP A 7 7.70 -4.12 -5.67
C ASP A 7 7.80 -5.60 -6.11
N ASN A 8 6.65 -6.28 -6.23
CA ASN A 8 6.51 -7.65 -6.71
C ASN A 8 6.37 -7.74 -8.25
N GLU A 9 6.68 -6.67 -8.99
CA GLU A 9 6.55 -6.56 -10.47
C GLU A 9 5.11 -6.56 -11.03
N ASP A 10 4.11 -6.72 -10.17
CA ASP A 10 2.70 -6.64 -10.55
C ASP A 10 2.26 -5.20 -10.87
N MET A 11 1.54 -5.04 -11.98
CA MET A 11 0.92 -3.77 -12.37
C MET A 11 -0.53 -3.71 -11.91
N ILE A 12 -0.84 -2.77 -11.03
CA ILE A 12 -2.18 -2.60 -10.47
C ILE A 12 -2.83 -1.28 -10.90
N LEU A 13 -4.17 -1.28 -10.92
CA LEU A 13 -4.97 -0.09 -11.15
C LEU A 13 -5.26 0.60 -9.81
N GLY A 14 -4.63 1.75 -9.63
CA GLY A 14 -4.79 2.61 -8.48
C GLY A 14 -5.89 3.65 -8.68
N TYR A 15 -6.83 3.71 -7.73
CA TYR A 15 -7.72 4.85 -7.58
C TYR A 15 -7.28 5.72 -6.41
N VAL A 16 -7.51 7.02 -6.57
CA VAL A 16 -7.13 8.02 -5.58
C VAL A 16 -8.13 8.00 -4.43
N SER A 17 -7.65 7.87 -3.19
CA SER A 17 -8.52 8.02 -2.02
C SER A 17 -9.05 9.45 -1.92
N GLY A 18 -10.26 9.62 -1.38
CA GLY A 18 -10.82 10.95 -1.11
C GLY A 18 -9.91 11.80 -0.20
N LYS A 19 -9.10 11.16 0.66
CA LYS A 19 -8.12 11.84 1.51
C LYS A 19 -7.06 12.58 0.70
N ILE A 20 -6.54 11.99 -0.38
CA ILE A 20 -5.58 12.62 -1.29
C ILE A 20 -6.21 13.84 -1.97
N ARG A 21 -7.46 13.71 -2.44
CA ARG A 21 -8.20 14.81 -3.08
C ARG A 21 -8.36 16.01 -2.15
N ARG A 22 -8.69 15.77 -0.87
CA ARG A 22 -8.80 16.83 0.15
C ARG A 22 -7.45 17.42 0.54
N SER A 23 -6.40 16.62 0.54
CA SER A 23 -5.05 17.03 0.95
C SER A 23 -4.26 17.73 -0.16
N PHE A 24 -4.84 17.91 -1.36
CA PHE A 24 -4.18 18.50 -2.53
C PHE A 24 -2.82 17.89 -2.90
N ILE A 25 -2.61 16.62 -2.54
CA ILE A 25 -1.35 15.91 -2.84
C ILE A 25 -1.34 15.59 -4.33
N ARG A 26 -0.40 16.20 -5.05
CA ARG A 26 -0.14 15.89 -6.47
C ARG A 26 0.73 14.64 -6.56
N ILE A 27 0.26 13.66 -7.32
CA ILE A 27 1.00 12.44 -7.64
C ILE A 27 1.61 12.65 -9.01
N LEU A 28 2.94 12.60 -9.09
CA LEU A 28 3.67 12.65 -10.34
C LEU A 28 4.14 11.24 -10.73
N PRO A 29 4.32 10.94 -12.02
CA PRO A 29 4.95 9.69 -12.44
C PRO A 29 6.36 9.59 -11.86
N GLY A 30 6.70 8.45 -11.26
CA GLY A 30 7.97 8.23 -10.57
C GLY A 30 7.93 8.44 -9.05
N ASP A 31 6.82 8.96 -8.51
CA ASP A 31 6.64 9.05 -7.05
C ASP A 31 6.30 7.69 -6.44
N ARG A 32 6.92 7.40 -5.29
CA ARG A 32 6.54 6.25 -4.46
C ARG A 32 5.28 6.57 -3.68
N VAL A 33 4.28 5.69 -3.79
CA VAL A 33 2.98 5.84 -3.15
C VAL A 33 2.64 4.61 -2.32
N LYS A 34 2.02 4.80 -1.15
CA LYS A 34 1.47 3.70 -0.37
C LYS A 34 0.10 3.35 -0.91
N ILE A 35 -0.07 2.07 -1.23
CA ILE A 35 -1.30 1.50 -1.73
C ILE A 35 -1.80 0.46 -0.73
N GLU A 36 -3.10 0.51 -0.48
CA GLU A 36 -3.82 -0.53 0.22
C GLU A 36 -4.59 -1.35 -0.81
N VAL A 37 -4.24 -2.62 -0.91
CA VAL A 37 -4.85 -3.59 -1.83
C VAL A 37 -5.83 -4.43 -1.02
N SER A 38 -7.01 -4.67 -1.58
CA SER A 38 -7.97 -5.57 -0.94
C SER A 38 -7.50 -7.00 -1.10
N ARG A 39 -7.65 -7.84 -0.06
CA ARG A 39 -7.26 -9.27 -0.13
C ARG A 39 -7.99 -10.06 -1.21
N TYR A 40 -9.12 -9.55 -1.69
CA TYR A 40 -9.95 -10.20 -2.68
C TYR A 40 -9.54 -9.86 -4.12
N ASP A 41 -8.94 -8.69 -4.34
CA ASP A 41 -8.62 -8.18 -5.67
C ASP A 41 -7.21 -7.57 -5.69
N SER A 42 -6.21 -8.39 -6.01
CA SER A 42 -4.82 -7.92 -6.15
C SER A 42 -4.61 -6.96 -7.33
N THR A 43 -5.59 -6.85 -8.23
CA THR A 43 -5.51 -6.01 -9.44
C THR A 43 -5.89 -4.55 -9.20
N ARG A 44 -6.55 -4.24 -8.07
CA ARG A 44 -7.09 -2.92 -7.75
C ARG A 44 -6.61 -2.46 -6.38
N GLY A 45 -6.11 -1.22 -6.32
CA GLY A 45 -5.56 -0.65 -5.11
C GLY A 45 -6.06 0.75 -4.82
N ARG A 46 -6.13 1.08 -3.53
CA ARG A 46 -6.44 2.43 -3.05
C ARG A 46 -5.15 3.16 -2.70
N ILE A 47 -4.92 4.31 -3.34
CA ILE A 47 -3.76 5.16 -3.03
C ILE A 47 -4.08 6.00 -1.79
N ILE A 48 -3.34 5.81 -0.70
CA ILE A 48 -3.57 6.50 0.58
C ILE A 48 -2.73 7.77 0.70
N TYR A 49 -1.41 7.67 0.45
CA TYR A 49 -0.48 8.80 0.57
C TYR A 49 0.79 8.61 -0.26
N ARG A 50 1.49 9.71 -0.54
CA ARG A 50 2.83 9.75 -1.14
C ARG A 50 3.87 9.57 -0.04
N LEU A 51 4.78 8.62 -0.22
CA LEU A 51 5.89 8.39 0.71
C LEU A 51 6.93 9.49 0.52
N ARG A 52 7.27 10.20 1.60
CA ARG A 52 8.48 11.03 1.66
C ARG A 52 9.54 10.19 2.36
N ASN A 53 10.81 10.33 1.98
CA ASN A 53 11.93 9.45 2.38
C ASN A 53 12.24 9.35 3.90
N LYS A 54 11.34 9.77 4.79
CA LYS A 54 11.45 9.70 6.25
C LYS A 54 10.67 8.53 6.88
N ASP A 55 9.81 7.84 6.14
CA ASP A 55 8.84 6.90 6.71
C ASP A 55 9.35 5.44 6.77
N LEU A 56 10.64 5.25 7.08
CA LEU A 56 11.27 3.92 7.28
C LEU A 56 10.77 3.18 8.53
N LYS A 57 9.78 3.72 9.27
CA LYS A 57 9.31 3.17 10.55
C LYS A 57 7.90 2.57 10.58
N ASP A 58 7.09 2.69 9.53
CA ASP A 58 5.65 2.35 9.63
C ASP A 58 5.23 1.01 8.99
N TRP A 59 6.15 0.04 8.86
CA TRP A 59 5.89 -1.21 8.13
C TRP A 59 6.51 -2.47 8.77
N VAL A 60 6.39 -2.64 10.09
CA VAL A 60 6.36 -3.99 10.69
C VAL A 60 4.93 -4.53 10.55
N PHE A 61 4.56 -5.01 9.37
CA PHE A 61 3.34 -5.82 9.18
C PHE A 61 3.56 -6.90 8.12
N LEU A 62 4.38 -7.89 8.48
CA LEU A 62 4.40 -9.24 7.93
C LEU A 62 4.35 -10.27 9.09
N GLN A 63 3.47 -10.05 10.07
CA GLN A 63 3.32 -10.98 11.20
C GLN A 63 1.89 -11.46 11.48
N LEU A 64 1.02 -11.47 10.47
CA LEU A 64 -0.25 -12.21 10.55
C LEU A 64 -0.49 -13.05 9.27
N GLN A 65 0.48 -13.89 8.94
CA GLN A 65 0.19 -15.22 8.40
C GLN A 65 0.38 -16.22 9.54
N TYR A 66 -0.65 -17.02 9.76
CA TYR A 66 -0.78 -18.08 10.76
C TYR A 66 0.49 -18.93 10.88
N SER A 67 0.99 -19.13 12.10
CA SER A 67 1.38 -20.48 12.52
C SER A 67 1.42 -20.62 14.04
N PHE A 68 0.58 -21.56 14.49
CA PHE A 68 0.89 -22.59 15.47
C PHE A 68 1.09 -22.22 16.94
N ARG A 69 0.13 -22.73 17.74
CA ARG A 69 0.29 -23.28 19.09
C ARG A 69 1.65 -23.01 19.75
N ARG A 70 1.64 -22.27 20.86
CA ARG A 70 2.45 -22.64 22.01
C ARG A 70 1.54 -22.85 23.21
N ASN A 71 1.27 -24.12 23.43
CA ASN A 71 0.75 -24.65 24.67
C ASN A 71 1.93 -24.87 25.62
N THR A 72 1.69 -24.68 26.92
CA THR A 72 2.50 -25.17 28.08
C THR A 72 3.81 -24.39 28.29
N ILE A 73 4.12 -23.87 29.48
CA ILE A 73 4.12 -24.46 30.83
C ILE A 73 3.46 -23.51 31.84
#